data_AF-A0A0P7AFD5-F1
#
_entry.id   AF-A0A0P7AFD5-F1
#
_cell.length_a   1.000
_cell.length_b   1.000
_cell.length_c   1.000
_cell.angle_alpha   90.00
_cell.angle_beta   90.00
_cell.angle_gamma   90.00
#
_symmetry.space_group_name_H-M   'P 1'
#
loop_
_entity.id
_entity.type
_entity.pdbx_description
1 polymer ?
#
loop_
_entity_poly.entity_id
_entity_poly.type
_entity_poly.pdbx_seq_one_letter_code
_entity_poly.pdbx_strand_id
1 'polypeptide(L)'
;MGFAVLNCSQKGNLDTDEEVSVVNNLFYRDEMRTFIQNISAHAKAKKPGFAIIPQNGIELVTTNGLPTSAIEMDYLSSIDAHGQESLFYGDTRDNGKTKESRSTYLMNLLDISKNTGNTIIVTDYCSTESKVDDSYALNLQHGYVGFAADDRNLTTIPAYPQEPILVNDENIQDIQSVKNHIFLLNYAKFPTKEALIAALKNTNYDLLVLDAFFNDGSPFTADDVAQLKQKQNGGDRLVVSYMSIGEAEDYRGYWDLNWDFEAPDWLGEENPRWKGNYKVKYWDQDWQDLIAFSETSYLNGIINAGFDGVYMDIVDAFEHFEELEGN
;
A
#
# COMPACT_ATOMS: atom_id res chain seq x y z
N MET A 1 33.52 -39.81 -56.57
CA MET A 1 32.56 -40.15 -55.50
C MET A 1 32.89 -39.28 -54.30
N GLY A 2 31.95 -38.44 -53.85
CA GLY A 2 31.96 -37.80 -52.52
C GLY A 2 32.47 -36.36 -52.44
N PHE A 3 31.59 -35.40 -52.69
CA PHE A 3 31.61 -34.03 -52.13
C PHE A 3 31.01 -34.05 -50.70
N ALA A 4 31.44 -33.14 -49.82
CA ALA A 4 30.68 -32.41 -48.76
C ALA A 4 31.59 -32.08 -47.57
N VAL A 5 32.08 -30.83 -47.39
CA VAL A 5 31.42 -29.63 -46.83
C VAL A 5 31.50 -29.57 -45.30
N LEU A 6 32.28 -28.60 -44.80
CA LEU A 6 32.16 -28.03 -43.45
C LEU A 6 30.69 -27.64 -43.22
N ASN A 7 30.10 -27.99 -42.09
CA ASN A 7 28.94 -27.24 -41.63
C ASN A 7 29.07 -26.78 -40.18
N CYS A 8 28.67 -25.53 -40.01
CA CYS A 8 28.74 -24.69 -38.84
C CYS A 8 27.55 -24.96 -37.90
N SER A 9 27.73 -24.58 -36.64
CA SER A 9 26.71 -24.09 -35.70
C SER A 9 25.42 -24.90 -35.54
N GLN A 10 25.31 -25.59 -34.40
CA GLN A 10 24.06 -25.63 -33.65
C GLN A 10 24.27 -24.87 -32.34
N LYS A 11 24.07 -23.55 -32.36
CA LYS A 11 23.45 -22.89 -31.21
C LYS A 11 21.99 -23.33 -31.25
N GLY A 12 21.64 -24.27 -30.38
CA GLY A 12 20.27 -24.71 -30.17
C GLY A 12 19.45 -23.53 -29.64
N ASN A 13 18.32 -23.29 -30.28
CA ASN A 13 17.35 -22.25 -29.96
C ASN A 13 16.43 -22.78 -28.84
N LEU A 14 16.96 -22.84 -27.62
CA LEU A 14 16.26 -23.13 -26.37
C LEU A 14 16.75 -22.05 -25.39
N ASP A 15 16.16 -20.84 -25.43
CA ASP A 15 16.38 -19.79 -24.41
C ASP A 15 15.53 -18.51 -24.64
N THR A 16 14.83 -18.33 -25.77
CA THR A 16 14.15 -17.04 -26.06
C THR A 16 12.93 -16.77 -25.20
N ASP A 17 12.11 -17.78 -24.91
CA ASP A 17 10.79 -17.53 -24.30
C ASP A 17 10.89 -17.41 -22.77
N GLU A 18 11.82 -18.14 -22.14
CA GLU A 18 12.15 -17.97 -20.73
C GLU A 18 12.92 -16.66 -20.48
N GLU A 19 13.83 -16.28 -21.38
CA GLU A 19 14.56 -15.00 -21.27
C GLU A 19 13.61 -13.81 -21.46
N VAL A 20 12.68 -13.87 -22.41
CA VAL A 20 11.67 -12.82 -22.63
C VAL A 20 10.71 -12.70 -21.44
N SER A 21 10.20 -13.81 -20.89
CA SER A 21 9.31 -13.74 -19.73
C SER A 21 10.01 -13.19 -18.47
N VAL A 22 11.28 -13.55 -18.23
CA VAL A 22 12.06 -12.96 -17.13
C VAL A 22 12.30 -11.46 -17.34
N VAL A 23 12.63 -11.02 -18.56
CA VAL A 23 12.83 -9.59 -18.87
C VAL A 23 11.55 -8.79 -18.65
N ASN A 24 10.42 -9.34 -19.10
CA ASN A 24 9.11 -8.70 -18.93
C ASN A 24 8.68 -8.64 -17.46
N ASN A 25 8.97 -9.68 -16.68
CA ASN A 25 8.69 -9.67 -15.25
C ASN A 25 9.47 -8.56 -14.53
N LEU A 26 10.77 -8.45 -14.85
CA LEU A 26 11.60 -7.38 -14.32
C LEU A 26 11.06 -6.00 -14.73
N PHE A 27 10.57 -5.84 -15.97
CA PHE A 27 9.98 -4.60 -16.44
C PHE A 27 8.83 -4.11 -15.54
N TYR A 28 7.83 -4.95 -15.25
CA TYR A 28 6.68 -4.53 -14.42
C TYR A 28 7.07 -4.13 -13.00
N ARG A 29 7.98 -4.88 -12.38
CA ARG A 29 8.51 -4.54 -11.05
C ARG A 29 9.30 -3.24 -11.07
N ASP A 30 10.18 -3.08 -12.06
CA ASP A 30 11.03 -1.90 -12.21
C ASP A 30 10.19 -0.64 -12.45
N GLU A 31 9.12 -0.74 -13.26
CA GLU A 31 8.17 0.34 -13.50
C GLU A 31 7.40 0.72 -12.23
N MET A 32 6.93 -0.25 -11.44
CA MET A 32 6.25 0.04 -10.17
C MET A 32 7.20 0.70 -9.16
N ARG A 33 8.44 0.21 -9.04
CA ARG A 33 9.47 0.86 -8.19
C ARG A 33 9.73 2.30 -8.66
N THR A 34 9.93 2.49 -9.95
CA THR A 34 10.19 3.81 -10.56
C THR A 34 9.03 4.76 -10.30
N PHE A 35 7.79 4.29 -10.45
CA PHE A 35 6.61 5.11 -10.20
C PHE A 35 6.52 5.55 -8.72
N ILE A 36 6.73 4.63 -7.78
CA ILE A 36 6.75 4.95 -6.34
C ILE A 36 7.89 5.91 -6.00
N GLN A 37 9.08 5.72 -6.56
CA GLN A 37 10.22 6.62 -6.38
C GLN A 37 9.91 8.04 -6.88
N ASN A 38 9.26 8.16 -8.03
CA ASN A 38 8.85 9.44 -8.59
C ASN A 38 7.74 10.10 -7.76
N ILE A 39 6.74 9.34 -7.29
CA ILE A 39 5.73 9.81 -6.33
C ILE A 39 6.41 10.37 -5.08
N SER A 40 7.38 9.63 -4.52
CA SER A 40 8.13 10.04 -3.34
C SER A 40 8.88 11.35 -3.56
N ALA A 41 9.65 11.45 -4.65
CA ALA A 41 10.40 12.65 -4.99
C ALA A 41 9.49 13.87 -5.16
N HIS A 42 8.37 13.72 -5.88
CA HIS A 42 7.39 14.78 -6.11
C HIS A 42 6.71 15.24 -4.81
N ALA A 43 6.23 14.30 -4.00
CA ALA A 43 5.56 14.60 -2.74
C ALA A 43 6.51 15.27 -1.74
N LYS A 44 7.72 14.72 -1.56
CA LYS A 44 8.73 15.25 -0.62
C LYS A 44 9.30 16.60 -1.07
N ALA A 45 9.29 16.89 -2.38
CA ALA A 45 9.64 18.22 -2.88
C ALA A 45 8.58 19.29 -2.51
N LYS A 46 7.30 18.92 -2.48
CA LYS A 46 6.20 19.83 -2.07
C LYS A 46 6.04 19.92 -0.55
N LYS A 47 6.19 18.80 0.16
CA LYS A 47 6.10 18.71 1.63
C LYS A 47 7.23 17.82 2.17
N PRO A 48 8.35 18.40 2.64
CA PRO A 48 9.42 17.64 3.28
C PRO A 48 8.90 16.80 4.45
N GLY A 49 9.33 15.55 4.54
CA GLY A 49 8.86 14.60 5.56
C GLY A 49 7.52 13.92 5.24
N PHE A 50 6.95 14.14 4.04
CA PHE A 50 5.76 13.41 3.61
C PHE A 50 6.04 11.91 3.47
N ALA A 51 5.32 11.10 4.25
CA ALA A 51 5.55 9.66 4.35
C ALA A 51 5.02 8.92 3.11
N ILE A 52 5.81 7.98 2.61
CA ILE A 52 5.48 7.12 1.48
C ILE A 52 5.42 5.68 1.96
N ILE A 53 4.22 5.09 1.87
CA ILE A 53 3.90 3.79 2.48
C ILE A 53 3.22 2.88 1.46
N PRO A 54 3.97 2.16 0.59
CA PRO A 54 3.40 1.10 -0.23
C PRO A 54 2.79 -0.03 0.62
N GLN A 55 1.60 -0.49 0.25
CA GLN A 55 0.90 -1.64 0.83
C GLN A 55 1.06 -2.89 -0.04
N ASN A 56 1.37 -4.01 0.60
CA ASN A 56 1.64 -5.31 -0.04
C ASN A 56 2.78 -5.18 -1.08
N GLY A 57 2.85 -6.07 -2.08
CA GLY A 57 3.89 -6.03 -3.11
C GLY A 57 5.32 -6.03 -2.56
N ILE A 58 5.54 -6.66 -1.40
CA ILE A 58 6.80 -6.60 -0.65
C ILE A 58 7.98 -7.19 -1.44
N GLU A 59 7.69 -7.99 -2.46
CA GLU A 59 8.64 -8.52 -3.42
C GLU A 59 9.42 -7.42 -4.17
N LEU A 60 8.93 -6.18 -4.23
CA LEU A 60 9.66 -5.06 -4.82
C LEU A 60 10.95 -4.69 -4.07
N VAL A 61 11.16 -5.16 -2.84
CA VAL A 61 12.38 -4.87 -2.06
C VAL A 61 13.63 -5.57 -2.61
N THR A 62 13.46 -6.56 -3.49
CA THR A 62 14.56 -7.20 -4.21
C THR A 62 14.30 -7.21 -5.71
N THR A 63 15.35 -7.40 -6.51
CA THR A 63 15.29 -7.30 -7.97
C THR A 63 14.22 -8.20 -8.60
N ASN A 64 14.02 -9.41 -8.09
CA ASN A 64 13.10 -10.40 -8.66
C ASN A 64 12.13 -11.01 -7.62
N GLY A 65 11.93 -10.35 -6.48
CA GLY A 65 11.02 -10.82 -5.43
C GLY A 65 11.54 -11.94 -4.54
N LEU A 66 12.72 -12.51 -4.81
CA LEU A 66 13.29 -13.53 -3.94
C LEU A 66 14.06 -12.87 -2.78
N PRO A 67 13.92 -13.35 -1.52
CA PRO A 67 14.65 -12.82 -0.37
C PRO A 67 16.19 -12.91 -0.50
N THR A 68 16.69 -13.76 -1.38
CA THR A 68 18.12 -13.99 -1.61
C THR A 68 18.72 -13.15 -2.73
N SER A 69 17.88 -12.41 -3.46
CA SER A 69 18.31 -11.61 -4.62
C SER A 69 18.89 -10.26 -4.20
N ALA A 70 19.43 -9.52 -5.16
CA ALA A 70 19.95 -8.18 -4.90
C ALA A 70 18.84 -7.28 -4.33
N ILE A 71 19.22 -6.48 -3.32
CA ILE A 71 18.31 -5.57 -2.61
C ILE A 71 18.18 -4.27 -3.41
N GLU A 72 16.96 -3.80 -3.59
CA GLU A 72 16.63 -2.59 -4.35
C GLU A 72 16.72 -1.35 -3.44
N MET A 73 17.96 -0.96 -3.13
CA MET A 73 18.25 0.12 -2.17
C MET A 73 17.70 1.47 -2.57
N ASP A 74 17.66 1.80 -3.87
CA ASP A 74 17.11 3.07 -4.34
C ASP A 74 15.59 3.13 -4.12
N TYR A 75 14.89 2.00 -4.27
CA TYR A 75 13.46 1.90 -3.94
C TYR A 75 13.26 2.00 -2.42
N LEU A 76 13.98 1.20 -1.64
CA LEU A 76 13.89 1.18 -0.18
C LEU A 76 14.21 2.53 0.46
N SER A 77 15.13 3.30 -0.12
CA SER A 77 15.51 4.64 0.37
C SER A 77 14.50 5.73 -0.02
N SER A 78 13.61 5.44 -0.97
CA SER A 78 12.57 6.39 -1.41
C SER A 78 11.33 6.34 -0.54
N ILE A 79 11.06 5.20 0.10
CA ILE A 79 9.89 4.99 0.97
C ILE A 79 10.26 5.19 2.45
N ASP A 80 9.26 5.26 3.32
CA ASP A 80 9.48 5.46 4.76
C ASP A 80 8.91 4.31 5.61
N ALA A 81 7.93 3.58 5.06
CA ALA A 81 7.37 2.38 5.66
C ALA A 81 6.83 1.41 4.59
N HIS A 82 6.58 0.15 4.98
CA HIS A 82 5.82 -0.81 4.19
C HIS A 82 4.57 -1.24 4.97
N GLY A 83 3.42 -1.18 4.31
CA GLY A 83 2.17 -1.77 4.75
C GLY A 83 2.07 -3.25 4.34
N GLN A 84 1.59 -4.11 5.22
CA GLN A 84 1.28 -5.51 4.90
C GLN A 84 -0.06 -5.91 5.51
N GLU A 85 -0.96 -6.41 4.68
CA GLU A 85 -2.20 -7.00 5.18
C GLU A 85 -2.07 -8.50 5.43
N SER A 86 -2.87 -9.00 6.37
CA SER A 86 -3.10 -10.42 6.59
C SER A 86 -1.83 -11.24 6.92
N LEU A 87 -0.83 -10.64 7.57
CA LEU A 87 0.46 -11.27 7.83
C LEU A 87 0.35 -12.49 8.75
N PHE A 88 -0.36 -12.37 9.87
CA PHE A 88 -0.57 -13.45 10.83
C PHE A 88 -2.02 -13.93 10.90
N TYR A 89 -2.99 -13.06 10.58
CA TYR A 89 -4.41 -13.41 10.56
C TYR A 89 -5.17 -12.73 9.42
N GLY A 90 -6.10 -13.48 8.82
CA GLY A 90 -7.04 -12.92 7.84
C GLY A 90 -6.66 -13.08 6.37
N ASP A 91 -5.68 -13.93 6.04
CA ASP A 91 -5.27 -14.18 4.65
C ASP A 91 -6.32 -14.99 3.88
N THR A 92 -6.58 -16.23 4.29
CA THR A 92 -7.59 -17.07 3.63
C THR A 92 -9.01 -16.79 4.14
N ARG A 93 -9.15 -16.39 5.41
CA ARG A 93 -10.43 -16.13 6.07
C ARG A 93 -10.21 -15.25 7.28
N ASP A 94 -11.06 -14.24 7.45
CA ASP A 94 -11.10 -13.40 8.64
C ASP A 94 -11.09 -14.22 9.92
N ASN A 95 -10.37 -13.70 10.92
CA ASN A 95 -10.19 -14.33 12.22
C ASN A 95 -9.52 -15.72 12.15
N GLY A 96 -9.04 -16.16 10.98
CA GLY A 96 -8.26 -17.38 10.76
C GLY A 96 -6.77 -17.06 10.72
N LYS A 97 -5.93 -17.96 11.26
CA LYS A 97 -4.47 -17.81 11.20
C LYS A 97 -4.00 -17.92 9.76
N THR A 98 -3.18 -16.99 9.33
CA THR A 98 -2.46 -17.05 8.05
C THR A 98 -1.54 -18.26 8.07
N LYS A 99 -1.39 -18.93 6.92
CA LYS A 99 -0.53 -20.11 6.83
C LYS A 99 0.90 -19.73 7.19
N GLU A 100 1.55 -20.51 8.05
CA GLU A 100 2.92 -20.25 8.52
C GLU A 100 3.92 -20.06 7.37
N SER A 101 3.76 -20.82 6.28
CA SER A 101 4.58 -20.68 5.08
C SER A 101 4.42 -19.30 4.41
N ARG A 102 3.21 -18.74 4.40
CA ARG A 102 2.93 -17.41 3.84
C ARG A 102 3.50 -16.33 4.75
N SER A 103 3.25 -16.41 6.06
CA SER A 103 3.82 -15.46 7.02
C SER A 103 5.35 -15.46 6.98
N THR A 104 5.98 -16.65 6.95
CA THR A 104 7.44 -16.78 6.88
C THR A 104 8.00 -16.19 5.59
N TYR A 105 7.36 -16.44 4.46
CA TYR A 105 7.74 -15.87 3.18
C TYR A 105 7.71 -14.33 3.22
N LEU A 106 6.60 -13.75 3.66
CA LEU A 106 6.44 -12.30 3.77
C LEU A 106 7.45 -11.69 4.75
N MET A 107 7.62 -12.28 5.93
CA MET A 107 8.56 -11.79 6.94
C MET A 107 10.01 -11.74 6.42
N ASN A 108 10.44 -12.72 5.61
CA ASN A 108 11.79 -12.69 5.04
C ASN A 108 12.03 -11.47 4.15
N LEU A 109 11.00 -10.95 3.47
CA LEU A 109 11.09 -9.74 2.64
C LEU A 109 10.84 -8.47 3.47
N LEU A 110 9.87 -8.49 4.38
CA LEU A 110 9.59 -7.37 5.30
C LEU A 110 10.82 -7.04 6.16
N ASP A 111 11.55 -8.06 6.61
CA ASP A 111 12.78 -7.86 7.39
C ASP A 111 13.89 -7.20 6.57
N ILE A 112 13.94 -7.38 5.23
CA ILE A 112 14.86 -6.63 4.38
C ILE A 112 14.53 -5.13 4.46
N SER A 113 13.26 -4.77 4.23
CA SER A 113 12.81 -3.37 4.32
C SER A 113 13.07 -2.79 5.70
N LYS A 114 12.70 -3.52 6.76
CA LYS A 114 12.94 -3.10 8.15
C LYS A 114 14.41 -2.85 8.44
N ASN A 115 15.29 -3.75 8.01
CA ASN A 115 16.73 -3.64 8.25
C ASN A 115 17.38 -2.49 7.48
N THR A 116 16.71 -1.94 6.47
CA THR A 116 17.12 -0.69 5.79
C THR A 116 16.60 0.59 6.45
N GLY A 117 15.80 0.48 7.52
CA GLY A 117 15.32 1.62 8.32
C GLY A 117 13.84 1.97 8.14
N ASN A 118 13.10 1.23 7.30
CA ASN A 118 11.69 1.46 7.07
C ASN A 118 10.83 0.85 8.18
N THR A 119 9.75 1.54 8.57
CA THR A 119 8.75 0.97 9.50
C THR A 119 7.94 -0.11 8.80
N ILE A 120 7.61 -1.21 9.50
CA ILE A 120 6.69 -2.22 8.98
C ILE A 120 5.35 -2.06 9.70
N ILE A 121 4.30 -1.79 8.95
CA ILE A 121 2.93 -1.53 9.42
C ILE A 121 2.07 -2.71 8.98
N VAL A 122 1.46 -3.41 9.94
CA VAL A 122 0.74 -4.67 9.67
C VAL A 122 -0.72 -4.53 10.06
N THR A 123 -1.62 -4.81 9.12
CA THR A 123 -3.06 -4.95 9.41
C THR A 123 -3.47 -6.42 9.30
N ASP A 124 -3.79 -7.03 10.42
CA ASP A 124 -4.36 -8.37 10.51
C ASP A 124 -5.88 -8.29 10.69
N TYR A 125 -6.62 -9.23 10.08
CA TYR A 125 -8.07 -9.30 10.21
C TYR A 125 -8.47 -10.37 11.22
N CYS A 126 -8.68 -9.97 12.47
CA CYS A 126 -9.11 -10.86 13.55
C CYS A 126 -9.92 -10.13 14.63
N SER A 127 -10.86 -10.85 15.24
CA SER A 127 -11.86 -10.27 16.15
C SER A 127 -12.06 -11.06 17.45
N THR A 128 -11.53 -12.27 17.57
CA THR A 128 -11.49 -12.99 18.85
C THR A 128 -10.36 -12.43 19.70
N GLU A 129 -10.65 -11.95 20.92
CA GLU A 129 -9.66 -11.29 21.81
C GLU A 129 -8.33 -12.06 21.91
N SER A 130 -8.36 -13.38 22.11
CA SER A 130 -7.13 -14.18 22.20
C SER A 130 -6.30 -14.22 20.90
N LYS A 131 -6.92 -13.99 19.74
CA LYS A 131 -6.22 -13.89 18.44
C LYS A 131 -5.75 -12.46 18.17
N VAL A 132 -6.51 -11.47 18.63
CA VAL A 132 -6.09 -10.06 18.64
C VAL A 132 -4.81 -9.93 19.47
N ASP A 133 -4.80 -10.50 20.68
CA ASP A 133 -3.62 -10.55 21.54
C ASP A 133 -2.44 -11.29 20.89
N ASP A 134 -2.68 -12.45 20.24
CA ASP A 134 -1.63 -13.21 19.53
C ASP A 134 -1.06 -12.39 18.37
N SER A 135 -1.91 -11.74 17.56
CA SER A 135 -1.48 -10.87 16.45
C SER A 135 -0.60 -9.73 16.97
N TYR A 136 -1.01 -9.02 18.02
CA TYR A 136 -0.19 -7.96 18.60
C TYR A 136 1.12 -8.48 19.19
N ALA A 137 1.11 -9.63 19.87
CA ALA A 137 2.32 -10.25 20.41
C ALA A 137 3.31 -10.67 19.31
N LEU A 138 2.83 -11.26 18.22
CA LEU A 138 3.65 -11.64 17.07
C LEU A 138 4.24 -10.42 16.38
N ASN A 139 3.44 -9.39 16.10
CA ASN A 139 3.94 -8.14 15.53
C ASN A 139 5.03 -7.50 16.42
N LEU A 140 4.80 -7.43 17.74
CA LEU A 140 5.78 -6.89 18.68
C LEU A 140 7.07 -7.71 18.73
N GLN A 141 6.96 -9.05 18.70
CA GLN A 141 8.12 -9.96 18.66
C GLN A 141 9.00 -9.69 17.44
N HIS A 142 8.39 -9.40 16.29
CA HIS A 142 9.08 -9.08 15.05
C HIS A 142 9.43 -7.58 14.92
N GLY A 143 9.09 -6.74 15.91
CA GLY A 143 9.31 -5.29 15.86
C GLY A 143 8.55 -4.60 14.73
N TYR A 144 7.34 -5.07 14.45
CA TYR A 144 6.38 -4.47 13.52
C TYR A 144 5.29 -3.71 14.28
N VAL A 145 4.70 -2.71 13.64
CA VAL A 145 3.58 -1.94 14.16
C VAL A 145 2.28 -2.62 13.73
N GLY A 146 1.72 -3.46 14.61
CA GLY A 146 0.50 -4.22 14.33
C GLY A 146 -0.79 -3.44 14.60
N PHE A 147 -1.84 -3.76 13.83
CA PHE A 147 -3.23 -3.42 14.05
C PHE A 147 -4.11 -4.65 13.75
N ALA A 148 -5.00 -4.97 14.68
CA ALA A 148 -5.98 -6.04 14.50
C ALA A 148 -7.35 -5.42 14.14
N ALA A 149 -7.69 -5.45 12.86
CA ALA A 149 -8.99 -5.02 12.36
C ALA A 149 -10.06 -6.09 12.65
N ASP A 150 -11.16 -5.68 13.28
CA ASP A 150 -12.28 -6.56 13.61
C ASP A 150 -13.32 -6.68 12.48
N ASP A 151 -13.17 -5.89 11.41
CA ASP A 151 -14.00 -5.85 10.21
C ASP A 151 -13.13 -5.69 8.96
N ARG A 152 -13.24 -6.61 7.99
CA ARG A 152 -12.54 -6.55 6.71
C ARG A 152 -12.87 -5.30 5.90
N ASN A 153 -14.07 -4.75 6.09
CA ASN A 153 -14.49 -3.53 5.40
C ASN A 153 -13.94 -2.26 6.07
N LEU A 154 -13.20 -2.38 7.17
CA LEU A 154 -12.59 -1.26 7.89
C LEU A 154 -13.62 -0.17 8.23
N THR A 155 -14.76 -0.59 8.80
CA THR A 155 -15.87 0.32 9.18
C THR A 155 -15.86 0.76 10.64
N THR A 156 -14.97 0.18 11.45
CA THR A 156 -15.01 0.24 12.91
C THR A 156 -13.71 0.75 13.50
N ILE A 157 -13.83 1.52 14.58
CA ILE A 157 -12.79 1.61 15.59
C ILE A 157 -13.00 0.41 16.52
N PRO A 158 -12.07 -0.56 16.58
CA PRO A 158 -12.26 -1.78 17.37
C PRO A 158 -12.49 -1.46 18.84
N ALA A 159 -13.42 -2.17 19.49
CA ALA A 159 -13.68 -2.00 20.92
C ALA A 159 -12.68 -2.71 21.83
N TYR A 160 -11.89 -3.63 21.26
CA TYR A 160 -10.85 -4.39 21.96
C TYR A 160 -9.53 -4.34 21.18
N PRO A 161 -8.39 -4.10 21.87
CA PRO A 161 -8.28 -3.64 23.25
C PRO A 161 -8.97 -2.28 23.46
N GLN A 162 -9.31 -1.93 24.71
CA GLN A 162 -10.01 -0.67 25.01
C GLN A 162 -9.20 0.57 24.62
N GLU A 163 -7.87 0.45 24.65
CA GLU A 163 -6.92 1.45 24.19
C GLU A 163 -5.95 0.77 23.20
N PRO A 164 -5.38 1.51 22.23
CA PRO A 164 -4.35 0.97 21.35
C PRO A 164 -3.20 0.32 22.14
N ILE A 165 -2.52 -0.66 21.56
CA ILE A 165 -1.28 -1.16 22.17
C ILE A 165 -0.22 -0.05 22.18
N LEU A 166 0.70 -0.08 23.15
CA LEU A 166 1.83 0.87 23.22
C LEU A 166 1.41 2.36 23.19
N VAL A 167 0.27 2.73 23.81
CA VAL A 167 -0.15 4.14 23.96
C VAL A 167 0.99 4.98 24.52
N ASN A 168 1.18 6.15 23.92
CA ASN A 168 2.13 7.17 24.37
C ASN A 168 1.58 8.58 24.10
N ASP A 169 2.04 9.55 24.87
CA ASP A 169 1.70 10.98 24.79
C ASP A 169 2.75 11.79 24.02
N GLU A 170 3.68 11.13 23.31
CA GLU A 170 4.68 11.79 22.50
C GLU A 170 4.04 12.42 21.25
N ASN A 171 4.64 13.53 20.80
CA ASN A 171 4.28 14.15 19.52
C ASN A 171 5.00 13.39 18.40
N ILE A 172 4.24 12.65 17.59
CA ILE A 172 4.79 11.85 16.50
C ILE A 172 5.10 12.76 15.32
N GLN A 173 6.39 12.92 15.01
CA GLN A 173 6.88 13.80 13.93
C GLN A 173 7.27 13.05 12.65
N ASP A 174 7.51 11.74 12.76
CA ASP A 174 7.95 10.88 11.66
C ASP A 174 7.38 9.46 11.79
N ILE A 175 7.37 8.73 10.67
CA ILE A 175 6.76 7.39 10.60
C ILE A 175 7.56 6.34 11.40
N GLN A 176 8.85 6.59 11.64
CA GLN A 176 9.71 5.71 12.44
C GLN A 176 9.38 5.76 13.93
N SER A 177 8.74 6.84 14.40
CA SER A 177 8.32 7.03 15.78
C SER A 177 6.95 6.41 16.10
N VAL A 178 6.20 5.96 15.10
CA VAL A 178 4.86 5.35 15.27
C VAL A 178 4.96 4.02 16.02
N LYS A 179 4.18 3.85 17.10
CA LYS A 179 4.14 2.61 17.91
C LYS A 179 2.83 1.84 17.77
N ASN A 180 1.79 2.47 17.24
CA ASN A 180 0.50 1.84 16.97
C ASN A 180 -0.24 2.61 15.85
N HIS A 181 -1.18 1.95 15.19
CA HIS A 181 -1.95 2.58 14.13
C HIS A 181 -3.38 2.04 14.07
N ILE A 182 -4.23 2.74 13.33
CA ILE A 182 -5.55 2.26 12.92
C ILE A 182 -5.69 2.44 11.41
N PHE A 183 -6.37 1.49 10.78
CA PHE A 183 -6.72 1.51 9.37
C PHE A 183 -8.24 1.57 9.22
N LEU A 184 -8.76 2.65 8.63
CA LEU A 184 -10.20 2.91 8.54
C LEU A 184 -10.53 3.61 7.21
N LEU A 185 -11.12 2.87 6.26
CA LEU A 185 -11.42 3.34 4.91
C LEU A 185 -12.90 3.49 4.60
N ASN A 186 -13.78 2.88 5.40
CA ASN A 186 -15.21 2.93 5.16
C ASN A 186 -15.94 3.60 6.32
N TYR A 187 -16.52 4.77 6.07
CA TYR A 187 -17.10 5.55 7.15
C TYR A 187 -18.58 5.29 7.37
N ALA A 188 -19.15 4.22 6.80
CA ALA A 188 -20.61 3.98 6.80
C ALA A 188 -21.25 3.94 8.19
N LYS A 189 -20.47 3.71 9.24
CA LYS A 189 -20.93 3.73 10.65
C LYS A 189 -20.90 5.13 11.28
N PHE A 190 -20.39 6.14 10.59
CA PHE A 190 -20.34 7.52 11.06
C PHE A 190 -21.38 8.35 10.29
N PRO A 191 -22.31 9.03 10.97
CA PRO A 191 -23.40 9.75 10.30
C PRO A 191 -22.92 11.01 9.56
N THR A 192 -21.82 11.62 10.01
CA THR A 192 -21.22 12.80 9.37
C THR A 192 -19.70 12.77 9.52
N LYS A 193 -19.01 13.57 8.69
CA LYS A 193 -17.55 13.75 8.76
C LYS A 193 -17.12 14.28 10.14
N GLU A 194 -17.88 15.19 10.74
CA GLU A 194 -17.58 15.73 12.08
C GLU A 194 -17.71 14.64 13.16
N ALA A 195 -18.67 13.73 13.04
CA ALA A 195 -18.83 12.62 13.98
C ALA A 195 -17.65 11.65 13.91
N LEU A 196 -17.14 11.36 12.70
CA LEU A 196 -15.94 10.57 12.49
C LEU A 196 -14.70 11.25 13.11
N ILE A 197 -14.48 12.53 12.82
CA ILE A 197 -13.35 13.29 13.38
C ILE A 197 -13.43 13.30 14.90
N ALA A 198 -14.61 13.55 15.48
CA ALA A 198 -14.80 13.52 16.93
C ALA A 198 -14.50 12.15 17.54
N ALA A 199 -14.88 11.05 16.86
CA ALA A 199 -14.58 9.70 17.32
C ALA A 199 -13.07 9.41 17.29
N LEU A 200 -12.38 9.73 16.20
CA LEU A 200 -10.94 9.49 16.04
C LEU A 200 -10.11 10.35 17.01
N LYS A 201 -10.52 11.58 17.29
CA LYS A 201 -9.89 12.45 18.31
C LYS A 201 -9.98 11.87 19.73
N ASN A 202 -10.95 11.00 20.01
CA ASN A 202 -11.11 10.31 21.28
C ASN A 202 -10.37 8.96 21.32
N THR A 203 -9.31 8.81 20.52
CA THR A 203 -8.42 7.65 20.56
C THR A 203 -6.99 8.12 20.84
N ASN A 204 -6.04 7.20 21.04
CA ASN A 204 -4.61 7.51 21.23
C ASN A 204 -3.70 6.85 20.19
N TYR A 205 -4.20 6.66 18.96
CA TYR A 205 -3.39 6.11 17.87
C TYR A 205 -2.28 7.08 17.43
N ASP A 206 -1.07 6.57 17.15
CA ASP A 206 0.07 7.35 16.62
C ASP A 206 -0.04 7.63 15.12
N LEU A 207 -0.75 6.76 14.39
CA LEU A 207 -1.00 6.87 12.96
C LEU A 207 -2.46 6.56 12.64
N LEU A 208 -3.10 7.45 11.88
CA LEU A 208 -4.38 7.22 11.23
C LEU A 208 -4.15 6.97 9.74
N VAL A 209 -4.54 5.79 9.23
CA VAL A 209 -4.62 5.50 7.80
C VAL A 209 -6.09 5.61 7.37
N LEU A 210 -6.39 6.64 6.58
CA LEU A 210 -7.76 7.06 6.23
C LEU A 210 -7.91 7.26 4.71
N ASP A 211 -9.13 7.23 4.18
CA ASP A 211 -9.43 7.78 2.86
C ASP A 211 -9.45 9.31 2.90
N ALA A 212 -9.08 9.97 1.80
CA ALA A 212 -9.13 11.43 1.66
C ALA A 212 -10.55 11.98 1.49
N PHE A 213 -11.56 11.13 1.32
CA PHE A 213 -12.94 11.50 1.09
C PHE A 213 -13.88 10.82 2.09
N PHE A 214 -14.91 11.55 2.51
CA PHE A 214 -16.01 10.98 3.26
C PHE A 214 -16.98 10.22 2.34
N ASN A 215 -17.89 9.40 2.89
CA ASN A 215 -18.79 8.54 2.12
C ASN A 215 -19.68 9.26 1.09
N ASP A 216 -19.91 10.56 1.26
CA ASP A 216 -20.68 11.39 0.33
C ASP A 216 -19.83 11.99 -0.79
N GLY A 217 -18.56 11.59 -0.89
CA GLY A 217 -17.57 12.09 -1.85
C GLY A 217 -16.97 13.44 -1.47
N SER A 218 -17.29 14.01 -0.31
CA SER A 218 -16.69 15.27 0.13
C SER A 218 -15.26 15.05 0.63
N PRO A 219 -14.26 15.85 0.18
CA PRO A 219 -12.90 15.69 0.65
C PRO A 219 -12.75 16.17 2.11
N PHE A 220 -11.76 15.60 2.81
CA PHE A 220 -11.25 16.20 4.04
C PHE A 220 -10.50 17.49 3.71
N THR A 221 -10.77 18.54 4.48
CA THR A 221 -10.11 19.84 4.36
C THR A 221 -8.87 19.92 5.23
N ALA A 222 -8.05 20.95 5.05
CA ALA A 222 -6.90 21.22 5.93
C ALA A 222 -7.28 21.34 7.41
N ASP A 223 -8.43 21.96 7.71
CA ASP A 223 -8.94 22.07 9.08
C ASP A 223 -9.43 20.74 9.64
N ASP A 224 -10.00 19.87 8.80
CA ASP A 224 -10.40 18.51 9.20
C ASP A 224 -9.16 17.67 9.56
N VAL A 225 -8.14 17.68 8.70
CA VAL A 225 -6.91 16.93 8.92
C VAL A 225 -6.14 17.46 10.13
N ALA A 226 -6.07 18.79 10.31
CA ALA A 226 -5.45 19.38 11.51
C ALA A 226 -6.13 18.92 12.80
N GLN A 227 -7.47 18.75 12.80
CA GLN A 227 -8.19 18.21 13.93
C GLN A 227 -7.89 16.73 14.19
N LEU A 228 -7.74 15.93 13.14
CA LEU A 228 -7.40 14.51 13.21
C LEU A 228 -5.99 14.25 13.76
N LYS A 229 -5.06 15.20 13.61
CA LYS A 229 -3.69 15.10 14.16
C LYS A 229 -3.59 15.18 15.68
N GLN A 230 -4.68 15.52 16.38
CA GLN A 230 -4.68 15.64 17.83
C GLN A 230 -5.12 14.34 18.48
N LYS A 231 -4.29 13.80 19.40
CA LYS A 231 -4.67 12.66 20.24
C LYS A 231 -5.52 13.07 21.43
N GLN A 232 -6.28 12.11 21.96
CA GLN A 232 -7.08 12.32 23.16
C GLN A 232 -6.22 12.68 24.37
N ASN A 233 -5.03 12.07 24.49
CA ASN A 233 -4.07 12.35 25.55
C ASN A 233 -3.25 13.65 25.35
N GLY A 234 -3.51 14.40 24.27
CA GLY A 234 -2.87 15.69 24.00
C GLY A 234 -1.58 15.63 23.18
N GLY A 235 -1.08 14.44 22.83
CA GLY A 235 0.04 14.31 21.89
C GLY A 235 -0.40 14.49 20.43
N ASP A 236 0.55 14.80 19.55
CA ASP A 236 0.32 14.83 18.10
C ASP A 236 0.48 13.44 17.46
N ARG A 237 -0.29 13.16 16.41
CA ARG A 237 -0.22 11.94 15.59
C ARG A 237 -0.06 12.27 14.11
N LEU A 238 0.33 11.27 13.32
CA LEU A 238 0.33 11.36 11.86
C LEU A 238 -1.02 10.93 11.28
N VAL A 239 -1.40 11.56 10.16
CA VAL A 239 -2.59 11.18 9.38
C VAL A 239 -2.19 11.00 7.93
N VAL A 240 -2.32 9.79 7.39
CA VAL A 240 -1.96 9.45 6.01
C VAL A 240 -3.20 9.04 5.21
N SER A 241 -3.19 9.35 3.91
CA SER A 241 -4.30 9.03 3.02
C SER A 241 -4.05 7.75 2.26
N TYR A 242 -5.05 6.88 2.19
CA TYR A 242 -5.16 5.83 1.18
C TYR A 242 -5.10 6.44 -0.22
N MET A 243 -4.39 5.77 -1.12
CA MET A 243 -4.31 6.13 -2.54
C MET A 243 -4.02 4.88 -3.36
N SER A 244 -4.99 4.40 -4.15
CA SER A 244 -4.71 3.34 -5.12
C SER A 244 -3.80 3.87 -6.24
N ILE A 245 -2.73 3.13 -6.55
CA ILE A 245 -1.80 3.49 -7.64
C ILE A 245 -1.77 2.46 -8.77
N GLY A 246 -2.30 1.25 -8.53
CA GLY A 246 -2.39 0.17 -9.51
C GLY A 246 -3.81 -0.15 -10.00
N GLU A 247 -4.84 0.53 -9.46
CA GLU A 247 -6.22 0.46 -9.94
C GLU A 247 -6.87 1.85 -9.97
N ALA A 248 -7.71 2.09 -10.98
CA ALA A 248 -8.63 3.22 -11.06
C ALA A 248 -9.97 2.85 -10.43
N GLU A 249 -10.60 3.79 -9.73
CA GLU A 249 -11.83 3.58 -8.98
C GLU A 249 -12.95 4.48 -9.53
N ASP A 250 -14.04 3.89 -10.02
CA ASP A 250 -15.11 4.61 -10.74
C ASP A 250 -15.94 5.57 -9.90
N TYR A 251 -15.81 5.47 -8.58
CA TYR A 251 -16.43 6.34 -7.60
C TYR A 251 -15.54 7.53 -7.20
N ARG A 252 -14.32 7.65 -7.76
CA ARG A 252 -13.43 8.79 -7.48
C ARG A 252 -13.76 9.98 -8.36
N GLY A 253 -13.46 11.18 -7.84
CA GLY A 253 -13.70 12.43 -8.56
C GLY A 253 -12.86 12.62 -9.83
N TYR A 254 -11.82 11.80 -10.03
CA TYR A 254 -11.02 11.81 -11.27
C TYR A 254 -11.63 10.95 -12.39
N TRP A 255 -12.63 10.10 -12.09
CA TRP A 255 -13.22 9.22 -13.09
C TRP A 255 -14.01 10.05 -14.11
N ASP A 256 -13.64 9.92 -15.39
CA ASP A 256 -14.44 10.49 -16.48
C ASP A 256 -15.49 9.46 -16.91
N LEU A 257 -16.77 9.83 -16.81
CA LEU A 257 -17.90 8.98 -17.22
C LEU A 257 -17.84 8.56 -18.71
N ASN A 258 -17.03 9.22 -19.54
CA ASN A 258 -16.80 8.77 -20.91
C ASN A 258 -15.99 7.46 -20.99
N TRP A 259 -15.22 7.10 -19.95
CA TRP A 259 -14.43 5.88 -19.92
C TRP A 259 -15.29 4.60 -19.97
N ASP A 260 -16.56 4.68 -19.59
CA ASP A 260 -17.55 3.60 -19.75
C ASP A 260 -17.84 3.25 -21.22
N PHE A 261 -17.52 4.16 -22.15
CA PHE A 261 -17.77 4.02 -23.59
C PHE A 261 -16.47 4.00 -24.40
N GLU A 262 -15.51 4.82 -24.00
CA GLU A 262 -14.20 4.98 -24.63
C GLU A 262 -13.13 5.04 -23.54
N ALA A 263 -12.74 3.87 -23.05
CA ALA A 263 -11.71 3.70 -22.04
C ALA A 263 -10.33 4.16 -22.59
N PRO A 264 -9.53 4.89 -21.78
CA PRO A 264 -8.14 5.16 -22.12
C PRO A 264 -7.35 3.86 -22.29
N ASP A 265 -6.30 3.89 -23.11
CA ASP A 265 -5.48 2.69 -23.37
C ASP A 265 -4.81 2.12 -22.11
N TRP A 266 -4.63 2.93 -21.07
CA TRP A 266 -4.08 2.51 -19.78
C TRP A 266 -5.12 1.88 -18.84
N LEU A 267 -6.42 2.03 -19.10
CA LEU A 267 -7.49 1.48 -18.27
C LEU A 267 -7.80 0.04 -18.70
N GLY A 268 -7.60 -0.90 -17.78
CA GLY A 268 -7.79 -2.33 -17.97
C GLY A 268 -9.14 -2.84 -17.49
N GLU A 269 -9.19 -4.14 -17.21
CA GLU A 269 -10.43 -4.83 -16.81
C GLU A 269 -10.84 -4.49 -15.37
N GLU A 270 -12.15 -4.55 -15.12
CA GLU A 270 -12.73 -4.45 -13.78
C GLU A 270 -12.26 -5.62 -12.91
N ASN A 271 -11.82 -5.32 -11.69
CA ASN A 271 -11.45 -6.30 -10.70
C ASN A 271 -12.69 -7.11 -10.27
N PRO A 272 -12.75 -8.42 -10.55
CA PRO A 272 -13.94 -9.22 -10.26
C PRO A 272 -14.20 -9.40 -8.76
N ARG A 273 -13.22 -9.09 -7.90
CA ARG A 273 -13.35 -9.13 -6.44
C ARG A 273 -13.77 -7.78 -5.86
N TRP A 274 -13.51 -6.68 -6.57
CA TRP A 274 -13.72 -5.31 -6.11
C TRP A 274 -14.42 -4.52 -7.21
N LYS A 275 -15.75 -4.61 -7.22
CA LYS A 275 -16.59 -3.91 -8.20
C LYS A 275 -16.28 -2.41 -8.21
N GLY A 276 -16.17 -1.83 -9.40
CA GLY A 276 -15.83 -0.42 -9.63
C GLY A 276 -14.34 -0.10 -9.55
N ASN A 277 -13.48 -1.10 -9.33
CA ASN A 277 -12.02 -0.94 -9.38
C ASN A 277 -11.51 -1.59 -10.67
N TYR A 278 -10.60 -0.94 -11.38
CA TYR A 278 -10.13 -1.35 -12.70
C TYR A 278 -8.60 -1.36 -12.72
N LYS A 279 -7.98 -2.44 -13.20
CA LYS A 279 -6.51 -2.50 -13.33
C LYS A 279 -6.02 -1.38 -14.24
N VAL A 280 -4.88 -0.79 -13.92
CA VAL A 280 -4.27 0.24 -14.77
C VAL A 280 -2.87 -0.16 -15.19
N LYS A 281 -2.48 0.23 -16.40
CA LYS A 281 -1.08 0.22 -16.84
C LYS A 281 -0.36 1.33 -16.09
N TYR A 282 0.07 1.06 -14.86
CA TYR A 282 0.61 2.08 -13.95
C TYR A 282 1.91 2.75 -14.46
N TRP A 283 2.55 2.19 -15.48
CA TRP A 283 3.67 2.79 -16.20
C TRP A 283 3.25 3.85 -17.25
N ASP A 284 1.95 3.98 -17.52
CA ASP A 284 1.44 4.94 -18.50
C ASP A 284 1.43 6.37 -17.94
N GLN A 285 1.96 7.32 -18.72
CA GLN A 285 2.14 8.69 -18.27
C GLN A 285 0.82 9.40 -17.96
N ASP A 286 -0.27 9.13 -18.71
CA ASP A 286 -1.55 9.81 -18.48
C ASP A 286 -2.16 9.40 -17.14
N TRP A 287 -2.01 8.12 -16.76
CA TRP A 287 -2.39 7.65 -15.42
C TRP A 287 -1.52 8.27 -14.33
N GLN A 288 -0.20 8.29 -14.53
CA GLN A 288 0.73 8.87 -13.57
C GLN A 288 0.50 10.37 -13.36
N ASP A 289 0.18 11.13 -14.42
CA ASP A 289 -0.15 12.55 -14.34
C ASP A 289 -1.48 12.78 -13.60
N LEU A 290 -2.48 11.93 -13.84
CA LEU A 290 -3.77 11.97 -13.15
C LEU A 290 -3.62 11.75 -11.64
N ILE A 291 -2.84 10.74 -11.24
CA ILE A 291 -2.71 10.35 -9.84
C ILE A 291 -1.67 11.17 -9.10
N ALA A 292 -0.53 11.48 -9.71
CA ALA A 292 0.63 12.03 -9.00
C ALA A 292 1.11 13.39 -9.54
N PHE A 293 1.30 13.54 -10.85
CA PHE A 293 2.23 14.57 -11.35
C PHE A 293 1.60 15.85 -11.91
N SER A 294 0.32 15.84 -12.29
CA SER A 294 -0.36 17.09 -12.68
C SER A 294 -0.59 18.02 -11.48
N GLU A 295 -0.75 19.33 -11.70
CA GLU A 295 -1.02 20.28 -10.60
C GLU A 295 -2.31 19.96 -9.83
N THR A 296 -3.31 19.40 -10.52
CA THR A 296 -4.60 18.98 -9.98
C THR A 296 -4.66 17.48 -9.69
N SER A 297 -3.51 16.80 -9.60
CA SER A 297 -3.45 15.36 -9.34
C SER A 297 -4.07 14.98 -8.00
N TYR A 298 -4.47 13.72 -7.87
CA TYR A 298 -5.01 13.20 -6.61
C TYR A 298 -4.02 13.40 -5.46
N LEU A 299 -2.75 13.03 -5.64
CA LEU A 299 -1.68 13.23 -4.67
C LEU A 299 -1.53 14.70 -4.23
N ASN A 300 -1.60 15.65 -5.16
CA ASN A 300 -1.53 17.08 -4.79
C ASN A 300 -2.75 17.51 -3.97
N GLY A 301 -3.93 16.96 -4.24
CA GLY A 301 -5.11 17.14 -3.39
C GLY A 301 -4.87 16.69 -1.94
N ILE A 302 -4.28 15.49 -1.77
CA ILE A 302 -3.91 14.93 -0.45
C ILE A 302 -2.89 15.82 0.26
N ILE A 303 -1.83 16.24 -0.44
CA ILE A 303 -0.79 17.13 0.12
C ILE A 303 -1.41 18.46 0.56
N ASN A 304 -2.26 19.06 -0.28
CA ASN A 304 -2.91 20.36 -0.01
C ASN A 304 -3.91 20.28 1.15
N ALA A 305 -4.56 19.14 1.35
CA ALA A 305 -5.41 18.88 2.52
C ALA A 305 -4.59 18.68 3.82
N GLY A 306 -3.26 18.64 3.75
CA GLY A 306 -2.40 18.65 4.93
C GLY A 306 -2.10 17.27 5.53
N PHE A 307 -2.50 16.18 4.85
CA PHE A 307 -2.10 14.81 5.21
C PHE A 307 -0.57 14.69 5.28
N ASP A 308 -0.06 13.84 6.15
CA ASP A 308 1.36 13.63 6.41
C ASP A 308 2.00 12.57 5.53
N GLY A 309 1.22 11.88 4.71
CA GLY A 309 1.72 10.88 3.80
C GLY A 309 0.62 10.23 2.97
N VAL A 310 1.05 9.32 2.10
CA VAL A 310 0.18 8.41 1.36
C VAL A 310 0.49 6.96 1.73
N TYR A 311 -0.60 6.21 1.87
CA TYR A 311 -0.62 4.78 2.04
C TYR A 311 -1.13 4.17 0.73
N MET A 312 -0.19 3.70 -0.09
CA MET A 312 -0.41 3.41 -1.50
C MET A 312 -0.83 1.97 -1.69
N ASP A 313 -1.98 1.75 -2.31
CA ASP A 313 -2.55 0.42 -2.49
C ASP A 313 -2.46 -0.06 -3.94
N ILE A 314 -2.66 -1.37 -4.11
CA ILE A 314 -2.53 -2.09 -5.38
C ILE A 314 -1.11 -1.98 -5.96
N VAL A 315 -0.11 -1.91 -5.08
CA VAL A 315 1.32 -1.99 -5.44
C VAL A 315 1.62 -3.34 -6.08
N ASP A 316 0.95 -4.39 -5.64
CA ASP A 316 1.02 -5.75 -6.21
C ASP A 316 0.40 -5.87 -7.62
N ALA A 317 -0.06 -4.77 -8.23
CA ALA A 317 -0.49 -4.77 -9.64
C ALA A 317 0.61 -5.26 -10.60
N PHE A 318 1.89 -5.18 -10.24
CA PHE A 318 2.94 -5.77 -11.07
C PHE A 318 2.74 -7.28 -11.23
N GLU A 319 2.33 -8.02 -10.17
CA GLU A 319 2.12 -9.47 -10.21
C GLU A 319 1.06 -9.83 -11.25
N HIS A 320 0.00 -9.02 -11.36
CA HIS A 320 -1.05 -9.23 -12.34
C HIS A 320 -0.51 -9.21 -13.79
N PHE A 321 0.34 -8.24 -14.12
CA PHE A 321 0.89 -8.13 -15.47
C PHE A 321 1.98 -9.17 -15.76
N GLU A 322 2.78 -9.55 -14.75
CA GLU A 322 3.69 -10.69 -14.84
C GLU A 322 2.96 -12.00 -15.13
N GLU A 323 1.83 -12.23 -14.45
CA GLU A 323 1.00 -13.42 -14.66
C GLU A 323 0.33 -13.42 -16.04
N LEU A 324 -0.09 -12.25 -16.56
CA LEU A 324 -0.69 -12.15 -17.89
C LEU A 324 0.29 -12.49 -19.00
N GLU A 325 1.56 -12.13 -18.86
CA GLU A 325 2.59 -12.42 -19.87
C GLU A 325 3.27 -13.79 -19.70
N GLY A 326 3.17 -14.39 -18.51
CA GLY A 326 3.62 -15.75 -18.24
C GLY A 326 2.65 -16.86 -18.70
N ASN A 327 1.43 -16.51 -19.12
CA ASN A 327 0.39 -17.43 -19.63
C ASN A 327 0.26 -17.37 -21.15
#